data_AF-A0A183FSC5-F1
#
_entry.id   AF-A0A183FSC5-F1
#
_cell.length_a   1.000
_cell.length_b   1.000
_cell.length_c   1.000
_cell.angle_alpha   90.00
_cell.angle_beta   90.00
_cell.angle_gamma   90.00
#
_symmetry.space_group_name_H-M   'P 1'
#
loop_
_entity.id
_entity.type
_entity.pdbx_description
1 polymer ?
#
loop_
_entity_poly.entity_id
_entity_poly.type
_entity_poly.pdbx_seq_one_letter_code
_entity_poly.pdbx_strand_id
1 'polypeptide(L)'
;LLFHDTYFEPAPEVTEALRRLNLKEPHLFDQRKMRLSLAHTLALHGERLPKPKWTKWEDETWYLKPYLDEIEMEKKARAETTGLIPPYEMKQQEEHH
;
A
#
# COMPACT_ATOMS: atom_id res chain seq x y z
N LEU A 1 -10.14 -7.05 6.12
CA LEU A 1 -9.04 -6.25 5.55
C LEU A 1 -9.60 -5.52 4.34
N LEU A 2 -9.12 -4.32 4.04
CA LEU A 2 -9.42 -3.65 2.77
C LEU A 2 -8.54 -4.23 1.66
N PHE A 3 -8.92 -4.01 0.39
CA PHE A 3 -8.23 -4.59 -0.77
C PHE A 3 -6.73 -4.25 -0.78
N HIS A 4 -6.40 -2.97 -0.63
CA HIS A 4 -5.00 -2.50 -0.61
C HIS A 4 -4.17 -2.97 0.59
N ASP A 5 -4.80 -3.50 1.65
CA ASP A 5 -4.06 -4.10 2.77
C ASP A 5 -3.33 -5.39 2.35
N THR A 6 -3.74 -6.00 1.23
CA THR A 6 -3.17 -7.26 0.72
C THR A 6 -2.05 -7.07 -0.30
N TYR A 7 -1.70 -5.83 -0.62
CA TYR A 7 -0.66 -5.53 -1.61
C TYR A 7 0.72 -5.99 -1.12
N PHE A 8 1.54 -6.47 -2.06
CA PHE A 8 2.90 -6.92 -1.77
C PHE A 8 3.79 -5.70 -1.49
N GLU A 9 4.01 -5.40 -0.20
CA GLU A 9 4.77 -4.22 0.23
C GLU A 9 6.18 -4.10 -0.38
N PRO A 10 6.97 -5.19 -0.57
CA PRO A 10 8.29 -5.07 -1.16
C PRO A 10 8.31 -4.62 -2.63
N ALA A 11 7.16 -4.55 -3.32
CA ALA A 11 7.11 -3.91 -4.63
C ALA A 11 7.45 -2.40 -4.51
N PRO A 12 8.34 -1.85 -5.36
CA PRO A 12 8.77 -0.47 -5.26
C PRO A 12 7.63 0.55 -5.27
N GLU A 13 6.65 0.35 -6.14
CA GLU A 13 5.49 1.24 -6.28
C GLU A 13 4.60 1.21 -5.05
N VAL A 14 4.46 0.04 -4.41
CA VAL A 14 3.66 -0.12 -3.18
C VAL A 14 4.38 0.51 -1.99
N THR A 15 5.69 0.27 -1.86
CA THR A 15 6.52 0.91 -0.83
C THR A 15 6.44 2.43 -0.94
N GLU A 16 6.59 2.98 -2.15
CA GLU A 16 6.52 4.42 -2.38
C GLU A 16 5.11 4.98 -2.14
N ALA A 17 4.06 4.26 -2.57
CA ALA A 17 2.68 4.66 -2.30
C ALA A 17 2.39 4.72 -0.79
N LEU A 18 2.85 3.72 -0.02
CA LEU A 18 2.71 3.70 1.44
C LEU A 18 3.52 4.81 2.11
N ARG A 19 4.72 5.13 1.60
CA ARG A 19 5.53 6.26 2.07
C ARG A 19 4.79 7.58 1.85
N ARG A 20 4.22 7.81 0.66
CA ARG A 20 3.44 9.01 0.34
C ARG A 20 2.17 9.09 1.19
N LEU A 21 1.46 7.98 1.37
CA LEU A 21 0.29 7.89 2.25
C LEU A 21 0.63 8.29 3.69
N ASN A 22 1.72 7.76 4.25
CA ASN A 22 2.15 8.10 5.61
C ASN A 22 2.52 9.60 5.76
N LEU A 23 3.08 10.21 4.72
CA LEU A 23 3.46 11.63 4.76
C LEU A 23 2.28 12.58 4.53
N LYS A 24 1.38 12.26 3.59
CA LYS A 24 0.23 13.12 3.25
C LYS A 24 -0.97 12.88 4.18
N GLU A 25 -1.25 11.64 4.53
CA GLU A 25 -2.44 11.20 5.28
C GLU A 25 -2.08 10.17 6.38
N PRO A 26 -1.31 10.56 7.41
CA PRO A 26 -0.81 9.63 8.43
C PRO A 26 -1.92 8.85 9.15
N HIS A 27 -3.08 9.47 9.35
CA HIS A 27 -4.24 8.83 9.97
C HIS A 27 -4.77 7.62 9.17
N LEU A 28 -4.74 7.65 7.84
CA LEU A 28 -5.12 6.50 7.00
C LEU A 28 -4.08 5.38 7.06
N PHE A 29 -2.80 5.75 7.13
CA PHE A 29 -1.70 4.81 7.32
C PHE A 29 -1.79 4.09 8.68
N ASP A 30 -2.14 4.82 9.74
CA ASP A 30 -2.35 4.23 11.07
C ASP A 30 -3.59 3.33 11.12
N GLN A 31 -4.70 3.72 10.48
CA GLN A 31 -5.87 2.85 10.32
C GLN A 31 -5.51 1.54 9.59
N ARG A 32 -4.67 1.61 8.55
CA ARG A 32 -4.14 0.42 7.87
C ARG A 32 -3.38 -0.47 8.84
N LYS A 33 -2.44 0.09 9.61
CA LYS A 33 -1.68 -0.68 10.61
C LYS A 33 -2.60 -1.37 11.61
N MET A 34 -3.60 -0.66 12.14
CA MET A 34 -4.58 -1.25 13.06
C MET A 34 -5.33 -2.43 12.46
N ARG A 35 -5.76 -2.33 11.19
CA ARG A 35 -6.43 -3.44 10.49
C ARG A 35 -5.51 -4.65 10.33
N LEU A 36 -4.25 -4.42 9.94
CA LEU A 36 -3.25 -5.48 9.77
C LEU A 36 -2.89 -6.15 11.09
N SER A 37 -2.63 -5.38 12.15
CA SER A 37 -2.35 -5.89 13.49
C SER A 37 -3.51 -6.74 14.01
N LEU A 38 -4.76 -6.26 13.88
CA LEU A 38 -5.94 -7.01 14.28
C LEU A 38 -6.08 -8.32 13.49
N ALA A 39 -5.90 -8.27 12.16
CA ALA A 39 -5.97 -9.47 11.33
C ALA A 39 -4.89 -10.50 11.70
N HIS A 40 -3.67 -10.03 11.98
CA HIS A 40 -2.57 -10.89 12.42
C HIS A 40 -2.86 -11.55 13.76
N THR A 41 -3.34 -10.78 14.76
CA THR A 41 -3.74 -11.31 16.07
C THR A 41 -4.83 -12.39 15.93
N LEU A 42 -5.89 -12.11 15.16
CA LEU A 42 -6.95 -13.08 14.93
C LEU A 42 -6.44 -14.35 14.24
N ALA A 43 -5.58 -14.21 13.23
CA ALA A 43 -4.98 -15.35 12.53
C ALA A 43 -4.12 -16.21 13.47
N LEU A 44 -3.32 -15.57 14.34
CA LEU A 44 -2.50 -16.25 15.35
C LEU A 44 -3.36 -17.10 16.31
N HIS A 45 -4.54 -16.60 16.68
CA HIS A 45 -5.48 -17.30 17.57
C HIS A 45 -6.41 -18.28 16.83
N GLY A 46 -6.35 -18.39 15.50
CA GLY A 46 -7.29 -19.19 14.71
C GLY A 46 -8.72 -18.62 14.73
N GLU A 47 -8.87 -17.36 15.08
CA GLU A 47 -10.14 -16.66 15.22
C GLU A 47 -10.50 -15.88 13.95
N ARG A 48 -11.78 -15.50 13.85
CA ARG A 48 -12.29 -14.63 12.79
C ARG A 48 -13.17 -13.55 13.39
N LEU A 49 -13.25 -12.41 12.70
CA LEU A 49 -14.22 -11.38 13.06
C LEU A 49 -15.66 -11.93 12.97
N PRO A 50 -16.58 -11.45 13.82
CA PRO A 50 -18.00 -11.67 13.62
C PRO A 50 -18.45 -11.19 12.24
N LYS A 51 -19.33 -11.95 11.56
CA LYS A 51 -19.80 -11.64 10.19
C LYS A 51 -20.25 -10.19 9.98
N PRO A 52 -20.99 -9.53 10.90
CA PRO A 52 -21.41 -8.14 10.72
C PRO A 52 -20.25 -7.13 10.66
N LYS A 53 -19.06 -7.49 11.16
CA LYS A 53 -17.85 -6.67 11.15
C LYS A 53 -16.95 -6.94 9.94
N TRP A 54 -17.36 -7.83 9.03
CA TRP A 54 -16.59 -8.08 7.82
C TRP A 54 -16.68 -6.87 6.92
N THR A 55 -15.54 -6.54 6.31
CA THR A 55 -15.46 -5.50 5.29
C THR A 55 -16.35 -5.90 4.11
N LYS A 56 -17.23 -4.98 3.71
CA LYS A 56 -18.08 -5.15 2.53
C LYS A 56 -17.46 -4.45 1.34
N TRP A 57 -17.89 -4.84 0.15
CA TRP A 57 -17.38 -4.24 -1.09
C TRP A 57 -17.77 -2.78 -1.22
N GLU A 58 -18.97 -2.43 -0.76
CA GLU A 58 -19.52 -1.07 -0.84
C GLU A 58 -18.81 -0.10 0.12
N ASP A 59 -18.13 -0.62 1.14
CA ASP A 59 -17.38 0.16 2.14
C ASP A 59 -15.90 0.35 1.76
N GLU A 60 -15.47 -0.11 0.58
CA GLU A 60 -14.08 0.00 0.14
C GLU A 60 -13.71 1.46 -0.16
N THR A 61 -12.62 1.94 0.44
CA THR A 61 -12.20 3.35 0.35
C THR A 61 -11.19 3.60 -0.75
N TRP A 62 -10.58 2.54 -1.28
CA TRP A 62 -9.52 2.64 -2.28
C TRP A 62 -8.36 3.55 -1.86
N TYR A 63 -8.06 3.61 -0.56
CA TYR A 63 -7.17 4.62 0.05
C TYR A 63 -5.77 4.74 -0.57
N LEU A 64 -5.22 3.66 -1.14
CA LEU A 64 -3.88 3.65 -1.75
C LEU A 64 -3.90 4.02 -3.24
N LYS A 65 -5.08 3.97 -3.88
CA LYS A 65 -5.22 4.16 -5.34
C LYS A 65 -4.71 5.53 -5.82
N PRO A 66 -5.02 6.67 -5.18
CA PRO A 66 -4.54 7.96 -5.66
C PRO A 66 -3.02 8.04 -5.75
N TYR A 67 -2.32 7.41 -4.80
CA TYR A 67 -0.86 7.37 -4.75
C TYR A 67 -0.27 6.44 -5.80
N LEU A 68 -0.92 5.29 -6.05
CA LEU A 68 -0.53 4.36 -7.10
C LEU A 68 -0.70 4.99 -8.49
N ASP A 69 -1.81 5.69 -8.72
CA ASP A 69 -2.09 6.39 -9.97
C ASP A 69 -1.03 7.50 -10.22
N GLU A 70 -0.68 8.29 -9.19
CA GLU A 70 0.41 9.28 -9.25
C GLU A 70 1.74 8.63 -9.69
N ILE A 71 2.12 7.51 -9.06
CA ILE A 71 3.36 6.81 -9.34
C ILE A 71 3.37 6.21 -10.76
N GLU A 72 2.25 5.63 -11.20
CA GLU A 72 2.12 5.08 -12.55
C GLU A 72 2.24 6.18 -13.61
N MET A 73 1.61 7.34 -13.38
CA MET A 73 1.74 8.50 -14.27
C MET A 73 3.18 9.00 -14.33
N GLU A 74 3.87 9.13 -13.20
CA GLU A 74 5.29 9.52 -13.15
C GLU A 74 6.18 8.52 -13.90
N LYS A 75 5.91 7.21 -13.75
CA LYS A 75 6.64 6.14 -14.43
C LYS A 75 6.47 6.21 -15.95
N LYS A 76 5.24 6.41 -16.43
CA LYS A 76 4.94 6.61 -17.85
C LYS A 76 5.63 7.84 -18.41
N ALA A 77 5.50 8.99 -17.74
CA ALA A 77 6.13 10.23 -18.17
C ALA A 77 7.66 10.13 -18.26
N ARG A 78 8.30 9.46 -17.29
CA ARG A 78 9.75 9.22 -17.30
C ARG A 78 10.20 8.27 -18.41
N ALA A 79 9.44 7.21 -18.65
CA ALA A 79 9.71 6.26 -19.74
C ALA A 79 9.65 6.95 -21.11
N GLU A 80 8.68 7.85 -21.31
CA GLU A 80 8.52 8.61 -22.56
C GLU A 80 9.59 9.68 -22.77
N THR A 81 10.10 10.29 -21.70
CA THR A 81 11.03 11.43 -21.80
C THR A 81 12.50 11.05 -21.73
N THR A 82 12.87 10.26 -20.74
CA THR A 82 14.27 10.12 -20.31
C THR A 82 14.73 8.65 -20.31
N GLY A 83 13.82 7.69 -20.21
CA GLY A 83 14.13 6.25 -20.18
C GLY A 83 14.90 5.78 -18.94
N LEU A 84 15.15 6.67 -17.98
CA LEU A 84 15.84 6.34 -16.72
C LEU A 84 14.88 5.72 -15.70
N ILE A 85 15.43 4.78 -14.92
CA ILE A 85 14.74 4.12 -13.80
C ILE A 85 14.35 5.17 -12.74
N PRO A 86 13.14 5.10 -12.14
CA PRO A 86 12.76 6.00 -11.06
C PRO A 86 13.67 5.88 -9.82
N PRO A 87 13.99 6.98 -9.12
CA PRO A 87 14.87 6.95 -7.95
C PRO A 87 14.40 6.02 -6.81
N TYR A 88 13.09 5.84 -6.64
CA TYR A 88 12.55 4.93 -5.61
C TYR A 88 12.81 3.45 -5.94
N GLU A 89 12.90 3.08 -7.23
CA GLU A 89 13.26 1.73 -7.65
C GLU A 89 14.77 1.48 -7.50
N MET A 90 15.60 2.49 -7.82
CA MET A 90 17.07 2.40 -7.66
C MET A 90 17.48 2.16 -6.21
N LYS A 91 16.89 2.91 -5.27
CA LYS A 91 17.20 2.80 -3.85
C LYS A 91 16.96 1.39 -3.30
N GLN A 92 15.92 0.69 -3.76
CA GLN A 92 15.65 -0.69 -3.32
C GLN A 92 16.71 -1.67 -3.83
N GLN A 93 17.23 -1.47 -5.05
CA GLN A 93 18.29 -2.34 -5.59
C GLN A 93 19.57 -2.23 -4.75
N GLU A 94 19.93 -1.02 -4.30
CA GLU A 94 21.10 -0.78 -3.45
C GLU A 94 20.98 -1.41 -2.05
N GLU A 95 19.78 -1.42 -1.45
CA GLU A 95 19.54 -1.99 -0.11
C GLU A 95 19.56 -3.53 -0.08
N HIS A 96 19.48 -4.19 -1.23
CA HIS A 96 19.46 -5.65 -1.36
C HIS A 96 20.83 -6.28 -1.73
N HIS A 97 21.90 -5.49 -1.82
CA HIS A 97 23.28 -5.94 -2.07
C HIS A 97 24.14 -5.91 -0.80
#